data_AF-A0AAY5JW57-F1
#
_entry.id   AF-A0AAY5JW57-F1
#
_cell.length_a   1.000
_cell.length_b   1.000
_cell.length_c   1.000
_cell.angle_alpha   90.00
_cell.angle_beta   90.00
_cell.angle_gamma   90.00
#
_symmetry.space_group_name_H-M   'P 1'
#
loop_
_entity.id
_entity.type
_entity.pdbx_description
1 polymer ?
#
loop_
_entity_poly.entity_id
_entity_poly.type
_entity_poly.pdbx_seq_one_letter_code
_entity_poly.pdbx_strand_id
1 'polypeptide(L)'
;MDLRVDNSADAAVERRRAVEATRQARIFNTRQRVMGLDLKALEQQVAERKEREEMEAQRERTFDLLRVNQDQVLMQQLHEEEERKSESNRDLIHYRAIRQRAEDTRDADLNFDRQRARGLSIPVPNSELGPASMQVFQGEGLGDKEKRRAQMEQTERVLRAQREQSEQLQRKNTHRELLKGRELVQQDLRAVQLDTLEEECKRAACIALSNYHLAQAAERAEKERNEQMRKEDEDMAEVRHMVTSDILTERPEAAQREGGRVEGSVGGPKVLTDRWRGMGPEQLSAIHKQREEQRLERERLREIDKQRDKAWDLQRMTVTREAEEEERRATELQKEKRTEMDRHNEQLAREQRQQ
;
A
#
# COMPACT_ATOMS: atom_id res chain seq x y z
N MET A 1 -169.34 -60.23 -154.83
CA MET A 1 -169.64 -60.48 -153.41
C MET A 1 -168.35 -60.47 -152.62
N ASP A 2 -167.84 -59.25 -152.46
CA ASP A 2 -167.23 -58.67 -151.26
C ASP A 2 -166.15 -59.51 -150.56
N LEU A 3 -164.97 -59.50 -151.18
CA LEU A 3 -163.77 -60.13 -150.63
C LEU A 3 -163.05 -59.14 -149.71
N ARG A 4 -163.20 -59.41 -148.41
CA ARG A 4 -162.58 -58.74 -147.25
C ARG A 4 -161.08 -58.57 -147.50
N VAL A 5 -160.69 -57.31 -147.65
CA VAL A 5 -159.35 -56.82 -148.00
C VAL A 5 -158.40 -56.91 -146.80
N ASP A 6 -157.20 -57.44 -147.05
CA ASP A 6 -156.14 -57.73 -146.08
C ASP A 6 -155.25 -56.50 -145.77
N ASN A 7 -155.19 -56.11 -144.49
CA ASN A 7 -154.64 -54.82 -144.00
C ASN A 7 -153.17 -54.88 -143.49
N SER A 8 -152.40 -55.92 -143.84
CA SER A 8 -151.03 -56.13 -143.30
C SER A 8 -150.00 -55.15 -143.88
N ALA A 9 -150.12 -54.87 -145.18
CA ALA A 9 -149.31 -53.85 -145.85
C ALA A 9 -149.51 -52.47 -145.20
N ASP A 10 -150.75 -52.19 -144.77
CA ASP A 10 -151.10 -50.92 -144.12
C ASP A 10 -150.49 -50.82 -142.71
N ALA A 11 -150.42 -51.91 -141.94
CA ALA A 11 -149.82 -51.89 -140.60
C ALA A 11 -148.29 -51.60 -140.61
N ALA A 12 -147.56 -52.06 -141.63
CA ALA A 12 -146.14 -51.74 -141.77
C ALA A 12 -145.91 -50.28 -142.19
N VAL A 13 -146.79 -49.76 -143.05
CA VAL A 13 -146.81 -48.35 -143.44
C VAL A 13 -147.15 -47.47 -142.24
N GLU A 14 -148.15 -47.84 -141.44
CA GLU A 14 -148.55 -47.17 -140.20
C GLU A 14 -147.40 -47.13 -139.18
N ARG A 15 -146.62 -48.21 -139.01
CA ARG A 15 -145.42 -48.19 -138.15
C ARG A 15 -144.33 -47.24 -138.66
N ARG A 16 -144.06 -47.25 -139.97
CA ARG A 16 -143.09 -46.31 -140.58
C ARG A 16 -143.56 -44.87 -140.41
N ARG A 17 -144.85 -44.61 -140.62
CA ARG A 17 -145.47 -43.32 -140.35
C ARG A 17 -145.38 -42.95 -138.87
N ALA A 18 -145.59 -43.87 -137.94
CA ALA A 18 -145.48 -43.62 -136.52
C ALA A 18 -144.03 -43.31 -136.09
N VAL A 19 -143.04 -44.06 -136.58
CA VAL A 19 -141.62 -43.79 -136.33
C VAL A 19 -141.20 -42.46 -136.96
N GLU A 20 -141.60 -42.19 -138.20
CA GLU A 20 -141.38 -40.87 -138.80
C GLU A 20 -142.09 -39.78 -138.03
N ALA A 21 -143.31 -39.98 -137.53
CA ALA A 21 -144.02 -39.01 -136.72
C ALA A 21 -143.28 -38.72 -135.40
N THR A 22 -142.78 -39.75 -134.70
CA THR A 22 -141.96 -39.54 -133.49
C THR A 22 -140.61 -38.88 -133.80
N ARG A 23 -140.04 -39.12 -134.98
CA ARG A 23 -138.80 -38.47 -135.43
C ARG A 23 -139.06 -37.02 -135.84
N GLN A 24 -140.09 -36.76 -136.61
CA GLN A 24 -140.52 -35.43 -137.04
C GLN A 24 -140.89 -34.59 -135.82
N ALA A 25 -141.65 -35.14 -134.87
CA ALA A 25 -141.96 -34.46 -133.61
C ALA A 25 -140.69 -34.00 -132.87
N ARG A 26 -139.61 -34.79 -132.91
CA ARG A 26 -138.31 -34.42 -132.33
C ARG A 26 -137.54 -33.38 -133.17
N ILE A 27 -137.56 -33.49 -134.50
CA ILE A 27 -136.83 -32.58 -135.40
C ILE A 27 -137.47 -31.20 -135.45
N PHE A 28 -138.80 -31.14 -135.46
CA PHE A 28 -139.56 -29.90 -135.56
C PHE A 28 -139.74 -29.20 -134.21
N ASN A 29 -139.64 -29.91 -133.09
CA ASN A 29 -139.59 -29.28 -131.78
C ASN A 29 -138.20 -28.66 -131.56
N THR A 30 -138.09 -27.35 -131.79
CA THR A 30 -136.83 -26.59 -131.66
C THR A 30 -136.19 -26.75 -130.28
N ARG A 31 -136.98 -26.84 -129.21
CA ARG A 31 -136.48 -26.98 -127.85
C ARG A 31 -135.84 -28.35 -127.60
N GLN A 32 -136.45 -29.45 -128.05
CA GLN A 32 -135.86 -30.79 -127.95
C GLN A 32 -134.63 -30.95 -128.85
N ARG A 33 -134.57 -30.25 -129.99
CA ARG A 33 -133.43 -30.28 -130.92
C ARG A 33 -132.20 -29.58 -130.38
N VAL A 34 -132.39 -28.47 -129.65
CA VAL A 34 -131.29 -27.71 -129.02
C VAL A 34 -130.94 -28.27 -127.64
N MET A 35 -131.94 -28.70 -126.86
CA MET A 35 -131.77 -29.23 -125.50
C MET A 35 -132.59 -30.52 -125.30
N GLY A 36 -132.13 -31.62 -125.88
CA GLY A 36 -132.71 -32.95 -125.69
C GLY A 36 -132.06 -33.66 -124.50
N LEU A 37 -132.69 -33.58 -123.32
CA LEU A 37 -132.22 -34.26 -122.11
C LEU A 37 -133.26 -35.29 -121.67
N ASP A 38 -132.80 -36.52 -121.42
CA ASP A 38 -133.61 -37.54 -120.78
C ASP A 38 -133.40 -37.47 -119.26
N LEU A 39 -134.26 -36.69 -118.60
CA LEU A 39 -134.16 -36.46 -117.16
C LEU A 39 -134.29 -37.76 -116.36
N LYS A 40 -135.11 -38.72 -116.81
CA LYS A 40 -135.29 -39.99 -116.08
C LYS A 40 -134.03 -40.85 -116.12
N ALA A 41 -133.39 -40.93 -117.29
CA ALA A 41 -132.13 -41.66 -117.43
C ALA A 41 -130.99 -40.98 -116.65
N LEU A 42 -130.93 -39.64 -116.65
CA LEU A 42 -129.95 -38.88 -115.87
C LEU A 42 -130.17 -39.03 -114.37
N GLU A 43 -131.42 -38.99 -113.89
CA GLU A 43 -131.76 -39.23 -112.48
C GLU A 43 -131.34 -40.64 -112.04
N GLN A 44 -131.55 -41.66 -112.88
CA GLN A 44 -131.08 -43.03 -112.62
C GLN A 44 -129.55 -43.11 -112.57
N GLN A 45 -128.84 -42.48 -113.51
CA GLN A 45 -127.37 -42.44 -113.50
C GLN A 45 -126.79 -41.73 -112.27
N VAL A 46 -127.45 -40.65 -111.83
CA VAL A 46 -127.06 -39.94 -110.60
C VAL A 46 -127.33 -40.80 -109.36
N ALA A 47 -128.45 -41.51 -109.31
CA ALA A 47 -128.75 -42.44 -108.21
C ALA A 47 -127.72 -43.58 -108.15
N GLU A 48 -127.43 -44.24 -109.27
CA GLU A 48 -126.43 -45.31 -109.35
C GLU A 48 -125.03 -44.81 -108.96
N ARG A 49 -124.65 -43.61 -109.40
CA ARG A 49 -123.38 -43.00 -109.01
C ARG A 49 -123.32 -42.74 -107.50
N LYS A 50 -124.40 -42.23 -106.89
CA LYS A 50 -124.47 -42.02 -105.44
C LYS A 50 -124.37 -43.34 -104.67
N GLU A 51 -125.06 -44.39 -105.12
CA GLU A 51 -124.95 -45.72 -104.49
C GLU A 51 -123.52 -46.27 -104.57
N ARG A 52 -122.83 -46.09 -105.71
CA ARG A 52 -121.42 -46.47 -105.85
C ARG A 52 -120.52 -45.67 -104.91
N GLU A 53 -120.69 -44.35 -104.86
CA GLU A 53 -119.94 -43.47 -103.94
C GLU A 53 -120.19 -43.85 -102.46
N GLU A 54 -121.42 -44.20 -102.09
CA GLU A 54 -121.75 -44.67 -100.72
C GLU A 54 -121.10 -46.02 -100.40
N MET A 55 -121.10 -46.96 -101.33
CA MET A 55 -120.45 -48.26 -101.15
C MET A 55 -118.93 -48.13 -101.05
N GLU A 56 -118.32 -47.24 -101.85
CA GLU A 56 -116.90 -46.91 -101.76
C GLU A 56 -116.57 -46.24 -100.42
N ALA A 57 -117.38 -45.26 -99.99
CA ALA A 57 -117.20 -44.61 -98.69
C ALA A 57 -117.36 -45.59 -97.51
N GLN A 58 -118.27 -46.56 -97.60
CA GLN A 58 -118.39 -47.62 -96.58
C GLN A 58 -117.15 -48.51 -96.55
N ARG A 59 -116.61 -48.90 -97.71
CA ARG A 59 -115.36 -49.68 -97.80
C ARG A 59 -114.19 -48.90 -97.21
N GLU A 60 -114.04 -47.63 -97.56
CA GLU A 60 -112.99 -46.77 -97.03
C GLU A 60 -113.07 -46.68 -95.50
N ARG A 61 -114.27 -46.45 -94.94
CA ARG A 61 -114.49 -46.47 -93.48
C ARG A 61 -114.08 -47.79 -92.84
N THR A 62 -114.37 -48.93 -93.47
CA THR A 62 -113.94 -50.24 -92.93
C THR A 62 -112.42 -50.41 -92.93
N PHE A 63 -111.73 -49.91 -93.96
CA PHE A 63 -110.27 -49.94 -94.01
C PHE A 63 -109.64 -48.98 -93.00
N ASP A 64 -110.20 -47.79 -92.82
CA ASP A 64 -109.74 -46.85 -91.80
C ASP A 64 -109.88 -47.41 -90.39
N LEU A 65 -111.01 -48.07 -90.08
CA LEU A 65 -111.21 -48.77 -88.80
C LEU A 65 -110.20 -49.89 -88.62
N LEU A 66 -109.92 -50.66 -89.66
CA LEU A 66 -108.90 -51.72 -89.61
C LEU A 66 -107.50 -51.14 -89.34
N ARG A 67 -107.15 -50.01 -89.97
CA ARG A 67 -105.87 -49.33 -89.74
C ARG A 67 -105.74 -48.89 -88.28
N VAL A 68 -106.78 -48.25 -87.73
CA VAL A 68 -106.78 -47.84 -86.32
C VAL A 68 -106.62 -49.04 -85.38
N ASN A 69 -107.30 -50.16 -85.67
CA ASN A 69 -107.15 -51.37 -84.86
C ASN A 69 -105.73 -51.95 -84.96
N GLN A 70 -105.13 -51.97 -86.15
CA GLN A 70 -103.75 -52.43 -86.34
C GLN A 70 -102.75 -51.51 -85.62
N ASP A 71 -102.93 -50.19 -85.70
CA ASP A 71 -102.10 -49.21 -85.00
C ASP A 71 -102.18 -49.40 -83.48
N GLN A 72 -103.38 -49.66 -82.94
CA GLN A 72 -103.56 -49.95 -81.51
C GLN A 72 -102.82 -51.21 -81.07
N VAL A 73 -102.88 -52.29 -81.85
CA VAL A 73 -102.14 -53.53 -81.56
C VAL A 73 -100.63 -53.30 -81.59
N LEU A 74 -100.13 -52.54 -82.58
CA LEU A 74 -98.71 -52.20 -82.66
C LEU A 74 -98.24 -51.37 -81.46
N MET A 75 -99.04 -50.38 -81.04
CA MET A 75 -98.73 -49.55 -79.87
C MET A 75 -98.68 -50.39 -78.58
N GLN A 76 -99.58 -51.36 -78.41
CA GLN A 76 -99.54 -52.28 -77.27
C GLN A 76 -98.27 -53.13 -77.27
N GLN A 77 -97.89 -53.70 -78.42
CA GLN A 77 -96.65 -54.49 -78.54
C GLN A 77 -95.39 -53.67 -78.25
N LEU A 78 -95.33 -52.43 -78.72
CA LEU A 78 -94.21 -51.54 -78.45
C LEU A 78 -94.11 -51.23 -76.95
N HIS A 79 -95.24 -50.99 -76.29
CA HIS A 79 -95.28 -50.75 -74.86
C HIS A 79 -94.77 -51.95 -74.06
N GLU A 80 -95.25 -53.16 -74.38
CA GLU A 80 -94.79 -54.41 -73.74
C GLU A 80 -93.29 -54.68 -73.93
N GLU A 81 -92.73 -54.36 -75.11
CA GLU A 81 -91.29 -54.45 -75.37
C GLU A 81 -90.48 -53.44 -74.53
N GLU A 82 -90.97 -52.21 -74.38
CA GLU A 82 -90.33 -51.18 -73.55
C GLU A 82 -90.34 -51.54 -72.06
N GLU A 83 -91.45 -52.10 -71.57
CA GLU A 83 -91.53 -52.58 -70.18
C GLU A 83 -90.55 -53.72 -69.93
N ARG A 84 -90.48 -54.73 -70.83
CA ARG A 84 -89.50 -55.83 -70.73
C ARG A 84 -88.06 -55.33 -70.72
N LYS A 85 -87.72 -54.36 -71.58
CA LYS A 85 -86.39 -53.73 -71.60
C LYS A 85 -86.11 -53.01 -70.28
N SER A 86 -87.11 -52.32 -69.74
CA SER A 86 -87.00 -51.57 -68.49
C SER A 86 -86.78 -52.50 -67.30
N GLU A 87 -87.50 -53.63 -67.23
CA GLU A 87 -87.32 -54.67 -66.21
C GLU A 87 -85.91 -55.28 -66.28
N SER A 88 -85.47 -55.69 -67.46
CA SER A 88 -84.12 -56.24 -67.65
C SER A 88 -83.03 -55.24 -67.25
N ASN A 89 -83.21 -53.95 -67.55
CA ASN A 89 -82.29 -52.90 -67.12
C ASN A 89 -82.27 -52.72 -65.59
N ARG A 90 -83.43 -52.78 -64.92
CA ARG A 90 -83.50 -52.71 -63.44
C ARG A 90 -82.75 -53.87 -62.81
N ASP A 91 -82.93 -55.09 -63.33
CA ASP A 91 -82.22 -56.28 -62.84
C ASP A 91 -80.71 -56.17 -63.06
N LEU A 92 -80.27 -55.65 -64.20
CA LEU A 92 -78.86 -55.41 -64.48
C LEU A 92 -78.25 -54.40 -63.50
N ILE A 93 -78.94 -53.29 -63.24
CA ILE A 93 -78.50 -52.27 -62.29
C ILE A 93 -78.40 -52.86 -60.89
N HIS A 94 -79.41 -53.64 -60.46
CA HIS A 94 -79.42 -54.32 -59.17
C HIS A 94 -78.26 -55.32 -59.05
N TYR A 95 -77.99 -56.11 -60.09
CA TYR A 95 -76.86 -57.03 -60.13
C TYR A 95 -75.52 -56.30 -60.00
N ARG A 96 -75.32 -55.20 -60.74
CA ARG A 96 -74.11 -54.36 -60.65
C ARG A 96 -73.92 -53.80 -59.24
N ALA A 97 -74.99 -53.29 -58.62
CA ALA A 97 -74.95 -52.72 -57.28
C ALA A 97 -74.55 -53.73 -56.20
N ILE A 98 -74.91 -55.01 -56.35
CA ILE A 98 -74.59 -56.05 -55.38
C ILE A 98 -73.22 -56.69 -55.64
N ARG A 99 -72.91 -57.01 -56.90
CA ARG A 99 -71.78 -57.88 -57.26
C ARG A 99 -70.58 -57.16 -57.85
N GLN A 100 -70.71 -55.90 -58.25
CA GLN A 100 -69.65 -55.12 -58.90
C GLN A 100 -69.34 -53.83 -58.13
N ARG A 101 -69.30 -53.92 -56.80
CA ARG A 101 -68.94 -52.77 -55.95
C ARG A 101 -67.43 -52.53 -56.02
N ALA A 102 -67.03 -51.27 -55.94
CA ALA A 102 -65.62 -50.89 -55.94
C ALA A 102 -64.84 -51.54 -54.78
N GLU A 103 -65.51 -51.77 -53.64
CA GLU A 103 -64.97 -52.39 -52.43
C GLU A 103 -64.65 -53.89 -52.62
N ASP A 104 -65.34 -54.58 -53.53
CA ASP A 104 -65.15 -56.01 -53.77
C ASP A 104 -64.01 -56.29 -54.79
N THR A 105 -63.27 -55.25 -55.19
CA THR A 105 -62.13 -55.34 -56.13
C THR A 105 -60.88 -55.89 -55.41
N ARG A 106 -60.06 -56.67 -56.12
CA ARG A 106 -58.81 -57.25 -55.58
C ARG A 106 -57.83 -56.20 -55.01
N ASP A 107 -57.85 -54.99 -55.57
CA ASP A 107 -56.96 -53.88 -55.20
C ASP A 107 -57.71 -52.80 -54.38
N ALA A 108 -58.83 -53.15 -53.76
CA ALA A 108 -59.62 -52.22 -52.95
C ALA A 108 -58.80 -51.68 -51.77
N ASP A 109 -58.04 -52.52 -51.09
CA ASP A 109 -57.09 -52.14 -50.04
C ASP A 109 -56.12 -51.04 -50.52
N LEU A 110 -55.47 -51.23 -51.67
CA LEU A 110 -54.51 -50.26 -52.22
C LEU A 110 -55.13 -48.90 -52.59
N ASN A 111 -56.40 -48.90 -53.03
CA ASN A 111 -57.08 -47.70 -53.50
C ASN A 111 -57.78 -46.93 -52.37
N PHE A 112 -58.38 -47.62 -51.39
CA PHE A 112 -59.05 -46.99 -50.26
C PHE A 112 -58.08 -46.60 -49.12
N ASP A 113 -56.97 -47.32 -48.94
CA ASP A 113 -56.02 -47.03 -47.85
C ASP A 113 -55.13 -45.82 -48.11
N ARG A 114 -55.04 -45.29 -49.33
CA ARG A 114 -54.24 -44.06 -49.60
C ARG A 114 -54.72 -42.84 -48.82
N GLN A 115 -56.01 -42.77 -48.47
CA GLN A 115 -56.55 -41.67 -47.67
C GLN A 115 -56.33 -41.87 -46.16
N ARG A 116 -56.27 -43.13 -45.68
CA ARG A 116 -56.10 -43.48 -44.27
C ARG A 116 -54.63 -43.68 -43.86
N ALA A 117 -53.75 -44.01 -44.80
CA ALA A 117 -52.32 -44.21 -44.58
C ALA A 117 -51.53 -42.93 -44.26
N ARG A 118 -52.13 -41.74 -44.40
CA ARG A 118 -51.47 -40.46 -44.09
C ARG A 118 -51.26 -40.20 -42.59
N GLY A 119 -51.76 -41.07 -41.69
CA GLY A 119 -51.70 -40.85 -40.24
C GLY A 119 -51.40 -42.07 -39.37
N LEU A 120 -51.17 -43.25 -39.95
CA LEU A 120 -50.86 -44.45 -39.17
C LEU A 120 -49.37 -44.48 -38.83
N SER A 121 -48.97 -43.67 -37.85
CA SER A 121 -47.75 -43.95 -37.09
C SER A 121 -48.08 -45.13 -36.17
N ILE A 122 -47.70 -46.34 -36.58
CA ILE A 122 -47.76 -47.51 -35.70
C ILE A 122 -46.63 -47.32 -34.68
N PRO A 123 -46.90 -47.23 -33.37
CA PRO A 123 -45.86 -47.15 -32.36
C PRO A 123 -45.21 -48.53 -32.26
N VAL A 124 -44.25 -48.81 -33.13
CA VAL A 124 -43.40 -49.99 -33.02
C VAL A 124 -42.43 -49.73 -31.86
N PRO A 125 -42.32 -50.62 -30.86
CA PRO A 125 -41.39 -50.42 -29.76
C PRO A 125 -39.96 -50.36 -30.30
N ASN A 126 -39.18 -49.39 -29.83
CA ASN A 126 -37.79 -49.15 -30.27
C ASN A 126 -36.85 -50.37 -30.13
N SER A 127 -37.26 -51.42 -29.40
CA SER A 127 -36.52 -52.66 -29.26
C SER A 127 -36.57 -53.57 -30.49
N GLU A 128 -37.57 -53.41 -31.37
CA GLU A 128 -37.75 -54.23 -32.59
C GLU A 128 -37.23 -53.52 -33.85
N LEU A 129 -36.89 -52.23 -33.72
CA LEU A 129 -36.38 -51.39 -34.81
C LEU A 129 -34.86 -51.56 -34.94
N GLY A 130 -34.44 -52.39 -35.89
CA GLY A 130 -33.04 -52.53 -36.28
C GLY A 130 -32.52 -51.34 -37.10
N PRO A 131 -31.18 -51.25 -37.34
CA PRO A 131 -30.57 -50.15 -38.08
C PRO A 131 -31.07 -50.02 -39.53
N ALA A 132 -31.57 -51.10 -40.14
CA ALA A 132 -32.16 -51.09 -41.48
C ALA A 132 -33.48 -50.31 -41.57
N SER A 133 -34.19 -50.12 -40.46
CA SER A 133 -35.45 -49.36 -40.44
C SER A 133 -35.24 -47.86 -40.63
N MET A 134 -34.03 -47.33 -40.36
CA MET A 134 -33.68 -45.90 -40.37
C MET A 134 -34.59 -45.00 -39.52
N GLN A 135 -35.33 -45.55 -38.56
CA GLN A 135 -36.27 -44.79 -37.73
C GLN A 135 -35.66 -44.27 -36.42
N VAL A 136 -34.59 -44.90 -35.92
CA VAL A 136 -33.92 -44.53 -34.65
C VAL A 136 -32.43 -44.37 -34.90
N PHE A 137 -31.87 -43.21 -34.58
CA PHE A 137 -30.43 -42.96 -34.64
C PHE A 137 -29.84 -42.81 -33.24
N GLN A 138 -28.81 -43.59 -32.92
CA GLN A 138 -28.11 -43.51 -31.63
C GLN A 138 -27.45 -42.14 -31.38
N GLY A 139 -27.18 -41.36 -32.44
CA GLY A 139 -26.60 -40.03 -32.39
C GLY A 139 -27.58 -38.89 -32.09
N GLU A 140 -28.87 -39.17 -31.88
CA GLU A 140 -29.89 -38.14 -31.60
C GLU A 140 -29.72 -37.45 -30.23
N GLY A 141 -28.80 -37.92 -29.40
CA GLY A 141 -28.48 -37.28 -28.12
C GLY A 141 -29.58 -37.45 -27.06
N LEU A 142 -30.37 -38.52 -27.16
CA LEU A 142 -31.32 -38.92 -26.12
C LEU A 142 -30.55 -39.12 -24.80
N GLY A 143 -30.82 -38.26 -23.81
CA GLY A 143 -30.12 -38.26 -22.51
C GLY A 143 -28.92 -37.30 -22.39
N ASP A 144 -28.53 -36.58 -23.45
CA ASP A 144 -27.40 -35.62 -23.37
C ASP A 144 -27.67 -34.47 -22.40
N LYS A 145 -28.94 -34.09 -22.22
CA LYS A 145 -29.34 -33.11 -21.20
C LYS A 145 -29.04 -33.60 -19.79
N GLU A 146 -29.26 -34.89 -19.51
CA GLU A 146 -28.97 -35.49 -18.20
C GLU A 146 -27.47 -35.65 -17.97
N LYS A 147 -26.72 -36.06 -19.01
CA LYS A 147 -25.25 -36.10 -18.96
C LYS A 147 -24.65 -34.72 -18.69
N ARG A 148 -25.14 -33.66 -19.36
CA ARG A 148 -24.71 -32.28 -19.09
C ARG A 148 -25.05 -31.84 -17.68
N ARG A 149 -26.23 -32.17 -17.16
CA ARG A 149 -26.60 -31.89 -15.76
C ARG A 149 -25.65 -32.57 -14.78
N ALA A 150 -25.39 -33.87 -14.96
CA ALA A 150 -24.45 -34.62 -14.12
C ALA A 150 -23.02 -34.04 -14.19
N GLN A 151 -22.56 -33.63 -15.38
CA GLN A 151 -21.27 -32.95 -15.53
C GLN A 151 -21.25 -31.60 -14.81
N MET A 152 -22.31 -30.80 -14.93
CA MET A 152 -22.44 -29.52 -14.22
C MET A 152 -22.44 -29.69 -12.70
N GLU A 153 -23.13 -30.72 -12.19
CA GLU A 153 -23.10 -31.03 -10.76
C GLU A 153 -21.71 -31.45 -10.28
N GLN A 154 -20.98 -32.24 -11.08
CA GLN A 154 -19.60 -32.60 -10.76
C GLN A 154 -18.67 -31.40 -10.76
N THR A 155 -18.74 -30.54 -11.79
CA THR A 155 -17.91 -29.33 -11.85
C THR A 155 -18.25 -28.39 -10.71
N GLU A 156 -19.53 -28.22 -10.38
CA GLU A 156 -19.96 -27.43 -9.23
C GLU A 156 -19.38 -27.96 -7.92
N ARG A 157 -19.42 -29.28 -7.67
CA ARG A 157 -18.83 -29.89 -6.46
C ARG A 157 -17.33 -29.64 -6.38
N VAL A 158 -16.61 -29.80 -7.49
CA VAL A 158 -15.15 -29.55 -7.56
C VAL A 158 -14.84 -28.08 -7.28
N LEU A 159 -15.58 -27.15 -7.90
CA LEU A 159 -15.38 -25.72 -7.72
C LEU A 159 -15.70 -25.27 -6.29
N ARG A 160 -16.75 -25.84 -5.67
CA ARG A 160 -17.08 -25.60 -4.25
C ARG A 160 -15.94 -26.07 -3.35
N ALA A 161 -15.44 -27.29 -3.53
CA ALA A 161 -14.31 -27.82 -2.76
C ALA A 161 -13.04 -26.96 -2.93
N GLN A 162 -12.74 -26.53 -4.16
CA GLN A 162 -11.61 -25.64 -4.44
C GLN A 162 -11.75 -24.28 -3.76
N ARG A 163 -12.96 -23.69 -3.77
CA ARG A 163 -13.25 -22.43 -3.08
C ARG A 163 -13.05 -22.58 -1.57
N GLU A 164 -13.63 -23.60 -0.96
CA GLU A 164 -13.49 -23.88 0.47
C GLU A 164 -12.02 -24.07 0.86
N GLN A 165 -11.25 -24.81 0.06
CA GLN A 165 -9.82 -24.98 0.29
C GLN A 165 -9.05 -23.65 0.21
N SER A 166 -9.36 -22.82 -0.80
CA SER A 166 -8.76 -21.50 -0.95
C SER A 166 -9.09 -20.59 0.24
N GLU A 167 -10.35 -20.55 0.68
CA GLU A 167 -10.77 -19.79 1.85
C GLU A 167 -10.08 -20.28 3.13
N GLN A 168 -9.93 -21.59 3.31
CA GLN A 168 -9.19 -22.15 4.45
C GLN A 168 -7.71 -21.73 4.43
N LEU A 169 -7.06 -21.76 3.27
CA LEU A 169 -5.68 -21.31 3.11
C LEU A 169 -5.55 -19.81 3.40
N GLN A 170 -6.49 -19.00 2.91
CA GLN A 170 -6.54 -17.57 3.21
C GLN A 170 -6.70 -17.33 4.72
N ARG A 171 -7.63 -18.02 5.40
CA ARG A 171 -7.80 -17.92 6.86
C ARG A 171 -6.54 -18.32 7.63
N LYS A 172 -5.84 -19.37 7.18
CA LYS A 172 -4.55 -19.78 7.78
C LYS A 172 -3.47 -18.72 7.56
N ASN A 173 -3.41 -18.13 6.37
CA ASN A 173 -2.46 -17.07 6.04
C ASN A 173 -2.71 -15.80 6.86
N THR A 174 -3.96 -15.33 6.91
CA THR A 174 -4.33 -14.15 7.72
C THR A 174 -4.08 -14.39 9.19
N HIS A 175 -4.36 -15.59 9.71
CA HIS A 175 -4.03 -15.95 11.09
C HIS A 175 -2.51 -15.92 11.33
N ARG A 176 -1.72 -16.48 10.43
CA ARG A 176 -0.25 -16.45 10.50
C ARG A 176 0.30 -15.02 10.46
N GLU A 177 -0.25 -14.16 9.61
CA GLU A 177 0.11 -12.75 9.51
C GLU A 177 -0.23 -11.99 10.79
N LEU A 178 -1.41 -12.26 11.38
CA LEU A 178 -1.81 -11.67 12.64
C LEU A 178 -0.88 -12.08 13.80
N LEU A 179 -0.48 -13.34 13.85
CA LEU A 179 0.50 -13.82 14.85
C LEU A 179 1.85 -13.13 14.67
N LYS A 180 2.37 -13.05 13.45
CA LYS A 180 3.61 -12.32 13.14
C LYS A 180 3.52 -10.84 13.53
N GLY A 181 2.39 -10.19 13.21
CA GLY A 181 2.14 -8.80 13.59
C GLY A 181 2.17 -8.62 15.11
N ARG A 182 1.56 -9.54 15.86
CA ARG A 182 1.59 -9.51 17.33
C ARG A 182 3.00 -9.71 17.89
N GLU A 183 3.78 -10.62 17.31
CA GLU A 183 5.18 -10.86 17.69
C GLU A 183 6.04 -9.61 17.46
N LEU A 184 5.89 -8.95 16.31
CA LEU A 184 6.60 -7.70 16.01
C LEU A 184 6.26 -6.59 17.01
N VAL A 185 4.98 -6.38 17.31
CA VAL A 185 4.56 -5.38 18.32
C VAL A 185 5.15 -5.69 19.71
N GLN A 186 5.27 -6.98 20.08
CA GLN A 186 5.92 -7.35 21.33
C GLN A 186 7.43 -7.08 21.32
N GLN A 187 8.09 -7.31 20.19
CA GLN A 187 9.51 -6.99 20.03
C GLN A 187 9.74 -5.48 20.11
N ASP A 188 8.91 -4.67 19.45
CA ASP A 188 8.99 -3.21 19.49
C ASP A 188 8.79 -2.69 20.91
N LEU A 189 7.80 -3.22 21.64
CA LEU A 189 7.57 -2.84 23.04
C LEU A 189 8.78 -3.17 23.92
N ARG A 190 9.40 -4.34 23.72
CA ARG A 190 10.61 -4.73 24.45
C ARG A 190 11.80 -3.84 24.10
N ALA A 191 11.97 -3.47 22.83
CA ALA A 191 13.01 -2.56 22.40
C ALA A 191 12.88 -1.20 23.10
N VAL A 192 11.68 -0.62 23.11
CA VAL A 192 11.41 0.63 23.83
C VAL A 192 11.73 0.52 25.33
N GLN A 193 11.35 -0.59 25.96
CA GLN A 193 11.68 -0.83 27.37
C GLN A 193 13.19 -0.91 27.61
N LEU A 194 13.93 -1.59 26.73
CA LEU A 194 15.39 -1.67 26.83
C LEU A 194 16.05 -0.32 26.62
N ASP A 195 15.60 0.47 25.64
CA ASP A 195 16.10 1.82 25.40
C ASP A 195 15.89 2.72 26.63
N THR A 196 14.72 2.64 27.27
CA THR A 196 14.46 3.42 28.51
C THR A 196 15.42 3.04 29.63
N LEU A 197 15.68 1.74 29.83
CA LEU A 197 16.59 1.25 30.86
C LEU A 197 18.05 1.61 30.54
N GLU A 198 18.44 1.58 29.27
CA GLU A 198 19.78 1.98 28.84
C GLU A 198 20.02 3.47 29.11
N GLU A 199 19.05 4.32 28.78
CA GLU A 199 19.13 5.77 29.06
C GLU A 199 19.18 6.06 30.56
N GLU A 200 18.42 5.33 31.37
CA GLU A 200 18.51 5.42 32.83
C GLU A 200 19.90 5.01 33.36
N CYS A 201 20.46 3.91 32.85
CA CYS A 201 21.81 3.46 33.18
C CYS A 201 22.87 4.50 32.81
N LYS A 202 22.79 5.08 31.60
CA LYS A 202 23.69 6.14 31.14
C LYS A 202 23.61 7.37 32.05
N ARG A 203 22.41 7.81 32.41
CA ARG A 203 22.20 8.94 33.34
C ARG A 203 22.83 8.65 34.70
N ALA A 204 22.59 7.47 35.26
CA ALA A 204 23.17 7.06 36.54
C ALA A 204 24.71 7.04 36.48
N ALA A 205 25.29 6.52 35.39
CA ALA A 205 26.74 6.52 35.18
C ALA A 205 27.32 7.94 35.08
N CYS A 206 26.67 8.84 34.34
CA CYS A 206 27.08 10.25 34.25
C CYS A 206 27.04 10.96 35.61
N ILE A 207 26.00 10.73 36.41
CA ILE A 207 25.89 11.29 37.76
C ILE A 207 27.01 10.74 38.66
N ALA A 208 27.24 9.43 38.64
CA ALA A 208 28.32 8.81 39.42
C ALA A 208 29.70 9.34 39.04
N LEU A 209 29.97 9.50 37.74
CA LEU A 209 31.21 10.07 37.23
C LEU A 209 31.39 11.54 37.64
N SER A 210 30.33 12.34 37.54
CA SER A 210 30.33 13.75 37.98
C SER A 210 30.65 13.86 39.47
N ASN A 211 29.99 13.04 40.30
CA ASN A 211 30.24 12.99 41.74
C ASN A 211 31.69 12.56 42.05
N TYR A 212 32.22 11.60 41.31
CA TYR A 212 33.62 11.18 41.45
C TYR A 212 34.59 12.31 41.09
N HIS A 213 34.38 13.01 39.97
CA HIS A 213 35.21 14.16 39.59
C HIS A 213 35.13 15.29 40.62
N LEU A 214 33.94 15.56 41.16
CA LEU A 214 33.76 16.57 42.20
C LEU A 214 34.50 16.18 43.50
N ALA A 215 34.41 14.92 43.92
CA ALA A 215 35.17 14.40 45.06
C ALA A 215 36.68 14.48 44.83
N GLN A 216 37.15 14.11 43.64
CA GLN A 216 38.57 14.18 43.27
C GLN A 216 39.07 15.64 43.23
N ALA A 217 38.26 16.58 42.75
CA ALA A 217 38.59 18.00 42.76
C ALA A 217 38.68 18.54 44.19
N ALA A 218 37.77 18.14 45.08
CA ALA A 218 37.81 18.50 46.49
C ALA A 218 39.07 17.95 47.18
N GLU A 219 39.43 16.69 46.94
CA GLU A 219 40.66 16.07 47.47
C GLU A 219 41.92 16.81 46.99
N ARG A 220 41.97 17.20 45.71
CA ARG A 220 43.09 18.00 45.17
C ARG A 220 43.17 19.37 45.85
N ALA A 221 42.04 20.06 45.99
CA ALA A 221 42.00 21.37 46.65
C ALA A 221 42.43 21.29 48.13
N GLU A 222 42.07 20.21 48.84
CA GLU A 222 42.51 19.98 50.22
C GLU A 222 44.02 19.70 50.28
N LYS A 223 44.55 18.88 49.36
CA LYS A 223 45.99 18.64 49.24
C LYS A 223 46.76 19.94 48.98
N GLU A 224 46.30 20.77 48.05
CA GLU A 224 46.92 22.06 47.74
C GLU A 224 46.90 23.00 48.95
N ARG A 225 45.79 23.06 49.71
CA ARG A 225 45.73 23.83 50.96
C ARG A 225 46.72 23.31 52.00
N ASN A 226 46.83 22.00 52.17
CA ASN A 226 47.77 21.40 53.11
C ASN A 226 49.22 21.66 52.68
N GLU A 227 49.52 21.62 51.38
CA GLU A 227 50.84 21.99 50.85
C GLU A 227 51.14 23.47 51.05
N GLN A 228 50.16 24.37 50.88
CA GLN A 228 50.31 25.79 51.16
C GLN A 228 50.62 26.01 52.64
N MET A 229 49.84 25.42 53.55
CA MET A 229 50.10 25.50 54.99
C MET A 229 51.50 24.97 55.34
N ARG A 230 51.93 23.86 54.73
CA ARG A 230 53.28 23.31 54.94
C ARG A 230 54.37 24.26 54.46
N LYS A 231 54.19 24.87 53.29
CA LYS A 231 55.13 25.87 52.77
C LYS A 231 55.18 27.09 53.70
N GLU A 232 54.04 27.57 54.17
CA GLU A 232 54.00 28.67 55.15
C GLU A 232 54.73 28.31 56.45
N ASP A 233 54.54 27.08 56.96
CA ASP A 233 55.25 26.59 58.15
C ASP A 233 56.77 26.48 57.89
N GLU A 234 57.19 25.98 56.73
CA GLU A 234 58.59 25.90 56.30
C GLU A 234 59.22 27.29 56.14
N ASP A 235 58.54 28.21 55.46
CA ASP A 235 58.96 29.61 55.29
C ASP A 235 59.11 30.29 56.67
N MET A 236 58.15 30.06 57.57
CA MET A 236 58.21 30.59 58.94
C MET A 236 59.33 29.95 59.76
N ALA A 237 59.64 28.67 59.55
CA ALA A 237 60.77 28.00 60.16
C ALA A 237 62.10 28.55 59.63
N GLU A 238 62.20 28.82 58.32
CA GLU A 238 63.35 29.46 57.70
C GLU A 238 63.56 30.88 58.25
N VAL A 239 62.51 31.69 58.34
CA VAL A 239 62.56 33.04 58.95
C VAL A 239 63.04 32.95 60.39
N ARG A 240 62.50 32.02 61.20
CA ARG A 240 62.96 31.82 62.58
C ARG A 240 64.42 31.42 62.64
N HIS A 241 64.86 30.50 61.79
CA HIS A 241 66.25 30.07 61.70
C HIS A 241 67.17 31.24 61.32
N MET A 242 66.81 32.03 60.31
CA MET A 242 67.52 33.23 59.89
C MET A 242 67.65 34.23 61.05
N VAL A 243 66.53 34.58 61.69
CA VAL A 243 66.49 35.55 62.80
C VAL A 243 67.31 35.08 63.99
N THR A 244 67.33 33.78 64.28
CA THR A 244 68.09 33.20 65.41
C THR A 244 69.53 32.84 65.05
N SER A 245 69.91 32.93 63.78
CA SER A 245 71.25 32.62 63.31
C SER A 245 72.30 33.53 63.94
N ASP A 246 73.52 33.01 64.04
CA ASP A 246 74.65 33.72 64.62
C ASP A 246 75.05 34.98 63.82
N ILE A 247 74.68 35.04 62.54
CA ILE A 247 74.96 36.19 61.67
C ILE A 247 74.07 37.37 62.06
N LEU A 248 72.76 37.16 62.24
CA LEU A 248 71.82 38.24 62.57
C LEU A 248 71.78 38.56 64.07
N THR A 249 72.01 37.59 64.95
CA THR A 249 72.02 37.82 66.41
C THR A 249 73.37 38.28 66.96
N GLU A 250 74.42 38.27 66.14
CA GLU A 250 75.78 38.69 66.47
C GLU A 250 76.29 38.12 67.82
N ARG A 251 75.94 36.87 68.13
CA ARG A 251 76.31 36.24 69.40
C ARG A 251 77.84 36.22 69.58
N PRO A 252 78.37 36.65 70.74
CA PRO A 252 79.82 36.66 70.99
C PRO A 252 80.40 35.24 71.12
N GLU A 253 79.56 34.25 71.39
CA GLU A 253 79.94 32.83 71.47
C GLU A 253 80.40 32.27 70.12
N ALA A 254 79.88 32.79 69.00
CA ALA A 254 80.29 32.36 67.66
C ALA A 254 81.76 32.69 67.31
N ALA A 255 82.39 33.61 68.06
CA ALA A 255 83.81 33.93 67.96
C ALA A 255 84.69 32.96 68.76
N GLN A 256 84.09 32.15 69.65
CA GLN A 256 84.78 31.12 70.42
C GLN A 256 84.96 29.88 69.55
N ARG A 257 86.15 29.28 69.59
CA ARG A 257 86.42 28.07 68.83
C ARG A 257 85.82 26.86 69.55
N GLU A 258 84.69 26.35 69.07
CA GLU A 258 84.13 25.07 69.53
C GLU A 258 85.15 23.94 69.25
N GLY A 259 85.48 23.16 70.29
CA GLY A 259 86.51 22.11 70.25
C GLY A 259 87.89 22.54 70.77
N GLY A 260 88.06 23.77 71.25
CA GLY A 260 89.33 24.30 71.77
C GLY A 260 89.63 24.05 73.25
N ARG A 261 88.77 23.34 74.00
CA ARG A 261 89.12 22.83 75.33
C ARG A 261 89.78 21.46 75.18
N VAL A 262 91.05 21.47 74.76
CA VAL A 262 91.95 20.37 75.11
C VAL A 262 92.38 20.65 76.55
N GLU A 263 91.93 19.82 77.49
CA GLU A 263 92.47 19.81 78.85
C GLU A 263 94.00 19.69 78.76
N GLY A 264 94.71 20.78 79.08
CA GLY A 264 96.18 20.82 79.06
C GLY A 264 96.85 21.89 78.19
N SER A 265 96.10 22.70 77.41
CA SER A 265 96.71 23.83 76.69
C SER A 265 96.84 25.09 77.58
N VAL A 266 98.08 25.54 77.81
CA VAL A 266 98.47 26.72 78.65
C VAL A 266 98.10 28.07 78.01
N GLY A 267 97.49 28.09 76.82
CA GLY A 267 97.00 29.30 76.16
C GLY A 267 95.53 29.56 76.48
N GLY A 268 95.19 30.77 76.90
CA GLY A 268 93.80 31.23 77.08
C GLY A 268 92.91 31.03 75.84
N PRO A 269 91.59 31.23 75.95
CA PRO A 269 90.64 30.92 74.88
C PRO A 269 91.04 31.60 73.58
N LYS A 270 91.36 30.80 72.56
CA LYS A 270 91.71 31.29 71.22
C LYS A 270 90.44 31.69 70.49
N VAL A 271 90.37 32.96 70.11
CA VAL A 271 89.28 33.53 69.33
C VAL A 271 89.55 33.33 67.84
N LEU A 272 88.51 33.03 67.08
CA LEU A 272 88.55 33.03 65.61
C LEU A 272 88.67 34.47 65.09
N THR A 273 89.76 34.76 64.36
CA THR A 273 90.14 36.12 63.91
C THR A 273 89.08 36.77 63.02
N ASP A 274 88.43 35.97 62.17
CA ASP A 274 87.39 36.36 61.21
C ASP A 274 86.05 36.71 61.88
N ARG A 275 85.83 36.27 63.13
CA ARG A 275 84.55 36.42 63.86
C ARG A 275 84.64 37.30 65.09
N TRP A 276 85.77 37.97 65.31
CA TRP A 276 85.97 38.82 66.48
C TRP A 276 85.15 40.11 66.41
N ARG A 277 84.26 40.32 67.40
CA ARG A 277 83.40 41.51 67.52
C ARG A 277 83.70 42.34 68.78
N GLY A 278 84.98 42.48 69.13
CA GLY A 278 85.42 43.28 70.27
C GLY A 278 85.42 42.55 71.63
N MET A 279 85.84 43.26 72.68
CA MET A 279 85.97 42.71 74.04
C MET A 279 84.62 42.62 74.74
N GLY A 280 84.41 41.55 75.51
CA GLY A 280 83.19 41.37 76.29
C GLY A 280 83.04 42.44 77.40
N PRO A 281 81.80 42.73 77.85
CA PRO A 281 81.55 43.73 78.88
C PRO A 281 82.29 43.42 80.19
N GLU A 282 82.43 42.14 80.54
CA GLU A 282 83.20 41.70 81.71
C GLU A 282 84.69 42.03 81.58
N GLN A 283 85.29 41.79 80.40
CA GLN A 283 86.70 42.11 80.14
C GLN A 283 86.95 43.62 80.16
N LEU A 284 86.06 44.41 79.55
CA LEU A 284 86.12 45.86 79.61
C LEU A 284 85.99 46.38 81.04
N SER A 285 85.11 45.79 81.84
CA SER A 285 84.95 46.15 83.26
C SER A 285 86.21 45.87 84.08
N ALA A 286 86.92 44.76 83.80
CA ALA A 286 88.18 44.44 84.46
C ALA A 286 89.28 45.44 84.09
N ILE A 287 89.37 45.84 82.82
CA ILE A 287 90.31 46.88 82.37
C ILE A 287 90.02 48.22 83.06
N HIS A 288 88.74 48.59 83.19
CA HIS A 288 88.36 49.82 83.88
C HIS A 288 88.80 49.82 85.34
N LYS A 289 88.57 48.72 86.07
CA LYS A 289 89.04 48.54 87.46
C LYS A 289 90.56 48.66 87.56
N GLN A 290 91.29 47.95 86.69
CA GLN A 290 92.75 47.98 86.69
C GLN A 290 93.29 49.38 86.36
N ARG A 291 92.64 50.13 85.47
CA ARG A 291 93.00 51.52 85.16
C ARG A 291 92.79 52.44 86.37
N GLU A 292 91.74 52.22 87.17
CA GLU A 292 91.51 52.97 88.41
C GLU A 292 92.57 52.65 89.47
N GLU A 293 92.92 51.38 89.65
CA GLU A 293 94.00 50.94 90.54
C GLU A 293 95.34 51.59 90.16
N GLN A 294 95.69 51.59 88.88
CA GLN A 294 96.91 52.26 88.37
C GLN A 294 96.91 53.78 88.62
N ARG A 295 95.73 54.43 88.57
CA ARG A 295 95.62 55.87 88.88
C ARG A 295 95.95 56.12 90.34
N LEU A 296 95.36 55.34 91.24
CA LEU A 296 95.60 55.43 92.68
C LEU A 296 97.07 55.12 93.03
N GLU A 297 97.66 54.12 92.41
CA GLU A 297 99.07 53.78 92.62
C GLU A 297 100.02 54.88 92.15
N ARG A 298 99.75 55.50 91.00
CA ARG A 298 100.50 56.68 90.52
C ARG A 298 100.37 57.89 91.44
N GLU A 299 99.19 58.11 92.01
CA GLU A 299 98.99 59.20 92.99
C GLU A 299 99.84 58.98 94.24
N ARG A 300 99.87 57.75 94.77
CA ARG A 300 100.75 57.38 95.91
C ARG A 300 102.23 57.60 95.60
N LEU A 301 102.70 57.21 94.41
CA LEU A 301 104.08 57.44 94.01
C LEU A 301 104.44 58.94 93.95
N ARG A 302 103.54 59.78 93.44
CA ARG A 302 103.75 61.25 93.45
C ARG A 302 103.83 61.83 94.85
N GLU A 303 103.08 61.29 95.81
CA GLU A 303 103.17 61.71 97.21
C GLU A 303 104.52 61.34 97.83
N ILE A 304 105.03 60.15 97.53
CA ILE A 304 106.37 59.71 97.95
C ILE A 304 107.46 60.61 97.35
N ASP A 305 107.40 60.91 96.05
CA ASP A 305 108.37 61.79 95.39
C ASP A 305 108.35 63.20 96.01
N LYS A 306 107.17 63.78 96.27
CA LYS A 306 107.04 65.07 96.98
C LYS A 306 107.68 65.06 98.37
N GLN A 307 107.58 63.94 99.11
CA GLN A 307 108.25 63.81 100.40
C GLN A 307 109.77 63.76 100.24
N ARG A 308 110.25 63.07 99.20
CA ARG A 308 111.69 62.98 98.88
C ARG A 308 112.27 64.34 98.48
N ASP A 309 111.56 65.11 97.65
CA ASP A 309 111.99 66.45 97.23
C ASP A 309 112.08 67.42 98.41
N LYS A 310 111.11 67.38 99.34
CA LYS A 310 111.16 68.18 100.58
C LYS A 310 112.38 67.85 101.44
N ALA A 311 112.75 66.58 101.55
CA ALA A 311 113.94 66.15 102.28
C ALA A 311 115.23 66.66 101.61
N TRP A 312 115.28 66.62 100.27
CA TRP A 312 116.39 67.16 99.48
C TRP A 312 116.54 68.68 99.61
N ASP A 313 115.42 69.43 99.58
CA ASP A 313 115.45 70.88 99.76
C ASP A 313 115.96 71.27 101.16
N LEU A 314 115.54 70.57 102.21
CA LEU A 314 116.07 70.77 103.57
C LEU A 314 117.59 70.58 103.63
N GLN A 315 118.12 69.53 103.01
CA GLN A 315 119.56 69.26 102.95
C GLN A 315 120.30 70.33 102.13
N ARG A 316 119.69 70.87 101.07
CA ARG A 316 120.28 71.98 100.30
C ARG A 316 120.37 73.23 101.16
N MET A 317 119.32 73.56 101.90
CA MET A 317 119.30 74.74 102.78
C MET A 317 120.36 74.67 103.88
N THR A 318 120.64 73.49 104.45
CA THR A 318 121.72 73.33 105.45
C THR A 318 123.09 73.57 104.83
N VAL A 319 123.38 73.00 103.66
CA VAL A 319 124.66 73.19 102.95
C VAL A 319 124.86 74.66 102.53
N THR A 320 123.79 75.32 102.07
CA THR A 320 123.87 76.74 101.67
C THR A 320 124.22 77.63 102.88
N ARG A 321 123.62 77.35 104.05
CA ARG A 321 123.90 78.08 105.29
C ARG A 321 125.34 77.88 105.77
N GLU A 322 125.88 76.66 105.65
CA GLU A 322 127.28 76.36 105.96
C GLU A 322 128.23 77.14 105.04
N ALA A 323 127.95 77.19 103.73
CA ALA A 323 128.76 77.94 102.76
C ALA A 323 128.76 79.46 103.01
N GLU A 324 127.60 80.04 103.39
CA GLU A 324 127.52 81.46 103.76
C GLU A 324 128.34 81.78 105.02
N GLU A 325 128.42 80.88 105.99
CA GLU A 325 129.27 81.05 107.17
C GLU A 325 130.76 80.99 106.82
N GLU A 326 131.16 80.13 105.88
CA GLU A 326 132.54 80.07 105.38
C GLU A 326 132.95 81.32 104.58
N GLU A 327 132.08 81.84 103.71
CA GLU A 327 132.36 83.09 102.98
C GLU A 327 132.56 84.27 103.93
N ARG A 328 131.74 84.38 104.99
CA ARG A 328 131.91 85.43 106.01
C ARG A 328 133.30 85.38 106.64
N ARG A 329 133.76 84.19 107.05
CA ARG A 329 135.12 83.99 107.59
C ARG A 329 136.20 84.37 106.58
N ALA A 330 136.01 84.05 105.30
CA ALA A 330 136.96 84.38 104.24
C ALA A 330 137.06 85.89 103.97
N THR A 331 135.93 86.61 104.01
CA THR A 331 135.92 88.07 103.82
C THR A 331 136.58 88.83 104.96
N GLU A 332 136.46 88.34 106.20
CA GLU A 332 137.16 88.91 107.36
C GLU A 332 138.67 88.78 107.21
N LEU A 333 139.16 87.59 106.86
CA LEU A 333 140.59 87.33 106.57
C LEU A 333 141.14 88.21 105.43
N GLN A 334 140.34 88.48 104.39
CA GLN A 334 140.78 89.35 103.29
C GLN A 334 140.92 90.82 103.72
N LYS A 335 140.05 91.31 104.61
CA LYS A 335 140.13 92.68 105.14
C LYS A 335 141.41 92.88 105.95
N GLU A 336 141.77 91.91 106.79
CA GLU A 336 143.02 91.95 107.57
C GLU A 336 144.25 92.07 106.65
N LYS A 337 144.36 91.21 105.64
CA LYS A 337 145.48 91.25 104.68
C LYS A 337 145.58 92.58 103.92
N ARG A 338 144.45 93.21 103.60
CA ARG A 338 144.42 94.50 102.89
C ARG A 338 144.97 95.63 103.76
N THR A 339 144.64 95.64 105.05
CA THR A 339 145.20 96.62 106.00
C THR A 339 146.71 96.47 106.22
N GLU A 340 147.23 95.24 106.15
CA GLU A 340 148.68 94.98 106.21
C GLU A 340 149.40 95.51 104.96
N MET A 341 148.81 95.32 103.78
CA MET A 341 149.34 95.84 102.51
C MET A 341 149.39 97.37 102.46
N ASP A 342 148.34 98.04 102.93
CA ASP A 342 148.26 99.52 102.89
C ASP A 342 149.35 100.15 103.78
N ARG A 343 149.63 99.55 104.95
CA ARG A 343 150.74 99.96 105.83
C ARG A 343 152.10 99.80 105.14
N HIS A 344 152.28 98.75 104.34
CA HIS A 344 153.53 98.51 103.62
C HIS A 344 153.73 99.50 102.45
N ASN A 345 152.66 99.85 101.73
CA ASN A 345 152.71 100.84 100.65
C ASN A 345 153.01 102.26 101.15
N GLU A 346 152.52 102.65 102.33
CA GLU A 346 152.87 103.95 102.94
C GLU A 346 154.37 104.08 103.26
N GLN A 347 155.04 102.97 103.60
CA GLN A 347 156.49 102.94 103.83
C GLN A 347 157.26 103.13 102.51
N LEU A 348 156.89 102.38 101.47
CA LEU A 348 157.49 102.47 100.13
C LEU A 348 157.31 103.87 99.49
N ALA A 349 156.17 104.53 99.71
CA ALA A 349 155.90 105.88 99.18
C ALA A 349 156.74 106.99 99.84
N ARG A 350 157.31 106.75 101.02
CA ARG A 350 158.26 107.68 101.67
C ARG A 350 159.66 107.54 101.10
N GLU A 351 160.05 106.33 100.69
CA GLU A 351 161.38 106.03 100.15
C GLU A 351 161.60 106.61 98.74
N GLN A 352 160.54 106.77 97.93
CA GLN A 352 160.64 107.35 96.58
C GLN A 352 160.73 108.88 96.51
N ARG A 353 160.62 109.63 97.62
CA ARG A 353 160.64 111.12 97.61
C ARG A 353 162.01 111.75 97.95
N GLN A 354 163.09 110.96 98.06
CA GLN A 354 164.44 111.45 98.39
C GLN A 354 165.54 111.06 97.38
N GLN A 355 165.18 110.70 96.15
CA GLN A 355 166.10 110.57 95.00
C GLN A 355 165.56 111.43 93.86
#